data_AF-A0AAD4GR78-F1
#
_entry.id   AF-A0AAD4GR78-F1
#
_cell.length_a   1.000
_cell.length_b   1.000
_cell.length_c   1.000
_cell.angle_alpha   90.00
_cell.angle_beta   90.00
_cell.angle_gamma   90.00
#
_symmetry.space_group_name_H-M   'P 1'
#
loop_
_entity.id
_entity.type
_entity.pdbx_description
1 polymer ?
#
loop_
_entity_poly.entity_id
_entity_poly.type
_entity_poly.pdbx_seq_one_letter_code
_entity_poly.pdbx_strand_id
1 'polypeptide(L)'
;MSLQNIRNFSSSAGRKLLNLVGKVTLEDVRSQYNTAAGYEIQGAKAHKSSKDPSDLDDVLTIAFYSQNGTRLLSGHVHENGTYKLAESRAGKGKGGK
;
A
#
# COMPACT_ATOMS: atom_id res chain seq x y z
N MET A 1 -17.18 12.54 -12.26
CA MET A 1 -17.28 11.29 -13.06
C MET A 1 -15.88 10.69 -13.10
N SER A 2 -15.58 9.43 -12.76
CA SER A 2 -16.31 8.23 -12.39
C SER A 2 -15.32 7.34 -11.62
N LEU A 3 -15.75 6.70 -10.52
CA LEU A 3 -15.06 5.57 -9.90
C LEU A 3 -16.12 4.53 -9.49
N GLN A 4 -16.85 4.01 -10.48
CA GLN A 4 -17.66 2.81 -10.30
C GLN A 4 -16.84 1.58 -10.71
N ASN A 5 -16.44 0.79 -9.71
CA ASN A 5 -16.56 -0.68 -9.68
C ASN A 5 -15.84 -1.23 -8.44
N ILE A 6 -16.38 -0.89 -7.26
CA ILE A 6 -15.98 -1.58 -6.03
C ILE A 6 -16.76 -2.89 -6.02
N ARG A 7 -16.10 -3.95 -6.52
CA ARG A 7 -16.58 -5.33 -6.42
C ARG A 7 -17.00 -5.58 -4.97
N ASN A 8 -18.17 -6.17 -4.80
CA ASN A 8 -18.86 -6.38 -3.53
C ASN A 8 -17.98 -7.17 -2.54
N PHE A 9 -17.12 -6.49 -1.79
CA PHE A 9 -16.30 -7.08 -0.72
C PHE A 9 -17.23 -7.35 0.48
N SER A 10 -17.88 -8.51 0.47
CA SER A 10 -18.92 -8.92 1.41
C SER A 10 -18.41 -9.27 2.82
N SER A 11 -17.11 -9.15 3.09
CA SER A 11 -16.53 -9.46 4.41
C SER A 11 -16.16 -8.18 5.18
N SER A 12 -16.27 -8.23 6.51
CA SER A 12 -15.79 -7.17 7.41
C SER A 12 -14.32 -6.84 7.15
N ALA A 13 -13.51 -7.85 6.82
CA ALA A 13 -12.13 -7.70 6.37
C ALA A 13 -12.02 -6.87 5.07
N GLY A 14 -12.90 -7.08 4.09
CA GLY A 14 -12.92 -6.32 2.83
C GLY A 14 -13.33 -4.84 2.98
N ARG A 15 -14.23 -4.53 3.93
CA ARG A 15 -14.55 -3.14 4.31
C ARG A 15 -13.43 -2.48 5.11
N LYS A 16 -12.76 -3.24 5.99
CA LYS A 16 -11.57 -2.79 6.75
C LYS A 16 -10.38 -2.52 5.82
N LEU A 17 -10.21 -3.35 4.79
CA LEU A 17 -9.27 -3.18 3.68
C LEU A 17 -9.54 -1.91 2.87
N LEU A 18 -10.79 -1.62 2.52
CA LEU A 18 -11.16 -0.37 1.84
C LEU A 18 -10.82 0.88 2.69
N ASN A 19 -11.11 0.83 4.00
CA ASN A 19 -10.77 1.91 4.92
C ASN A 19 -9.25 2.05 5.11
N LEU A 20 -8.48 0.97 5.05
CA LEU A 20 -7.01 0.98 5.08
C LEU A 20 -6.42 1.60 3.81
N VAL A 21 -6.92 1.19 2.64
CA VAL A 21 -6.55 1.76 1.33
C VAL A 21 -6.96 3.23 1.23
N GLY A 22 -8.04 3.64 1.92
CA GLY A 22 -8.42 5.05 2.05
C GLY A 22 -7.47 5.90 2.91
N LYS A 23 -6.63 5.28 3.75
CA LYS A 23 -5.63 5.99 4.59
C LYS A 23 -4.26 6.15 3.92
N VAL A 24 -3.93 5.30 2.94
CA VAL A 24 -2.75 5.46 2.07
C VAL A 24 -3.25 5.47 0.64
N THR A 25 -3.54 6.67 0.14
CA THR A 25 -4.04 6.80 -1.21
C THR A 25 -2.88 6.75 -2.21
N LEU A 26 -3.20 6.41 -3.46
CA LEU A 26 -2.26 6.57 -4.56
C LEU A 26 -1.81 8.04 -4.69
N GLU A 27 -2.62 9.00 -4.25
CA GLU A 27 -2.31 10.44 -4.29
C GLU A 27 -1.23 10.80 -3.26
N ASP A 28 -1.33 10.28 -2.03
CA ASP A 28 -0.28 10.42 -1.00
C ASP A 28 1.06 9.89 -1.51
N VAL A 29 1.03 8.73 -2.17
CA VAL A 29 2.23 8.13 -2.75
C VAL A 29 2.71 8.92 -3.96
N ARG A 30 1.81 9.44 -4.81
CA ARG A 30 2.17 10.26 -5.99
C ARG A 30 2.84 11.57 -5.63
N SER A 31 2.49 12.17 -4.48
CA SER A 31 3.15 13.38 -3.99
C SER A 31 4.66 13.19 -3.88
N GLN A 32 5.10 12.00 -3.49
CA GLN A 32 6.52 11.63 -3.39
C GLN A 32 6.99 10.88 -4.63
N TYR A 33 6.14 10.08 -5.28
CA TYR A 33 6.47 9.21 -6.40
C TYR A 33 5.54 9.49 -7.56
N ASN A 34 5.80 10.57 -8.30
CA ASN A 34 4.95 10.98 -9.44
C ASN A 34 4.77 9.88 -10.51
N THR A 35 5.67 8.90 -10.55
CA THR A 35 5.57 7.74 -11.46
C THR A 35 4.62 6.64 -10.99
N ALA A 36 4.07 6.72 -9.77
CA ALA A 36 3.16 5.72 -9.22
C ALA A 36 1.83 5.71 -9.98
N ALA A 37 1.51 4.54 -10.55
CA ALA A 37 0.38 4.36 -11.44
C ALA A 37 -0.69 3.42 -10.88
N GLY A 38 -0.33 2.55 -9.95
CA GLY A 38 -1.24 1.60 -9.35
C GLY A 38 -0.71 1.00 -8.05
N TYR A 39 -1.55 0.21 -7.40
CA TYR A 39 -1.23 -0.49 -6.17
C TYR A 39 -1.85 -1.89 -6.13
N GLU A 40 -1.25 -2.77 -5.34
CA GLU A 40 -1.70 -4.15 -5.12
C GLU A 40 -1.55 -4.52 -3.65
N ILE A 41 -2.53 -5.22 -3.09
CA ILE A 41 -2.40 -5.82 -1.76
C ILE A 41 -1.65 -7.15 -1.92
N GLN A 42 -0.50 -7.28 -1.27
CA GLN A 42 0.30 -8.49 -1.32
C GLN A 42 -0.10 -9.44 -0.19
N GLY A 43 -0.53 -10.64 -0.60
CA GLY A 43 -0.95 -11.70 0.32
C GLY A 43 -2.41 -11.56 0.77
N ALA A 44 -2.91 -12.63 1.39
CA ALA A 44 -4.31 -12.74 1.83
C ALA A 44 -4.50 -12.48 3.34
N LYS A 45 -3.42 -12.43 4.12
CA LYS A 45 -3.42 -12.29 5.58
C LYS A 45 -2.37 -11.28 6.03
N ALA A 46 -2.67 -10.57 7.12
CA ALA A 46 -1.68 -9.76 7.81
C ALA A 46 -0.55 -10.66 8.35
N HIS A 47 0.67 -10.14 8.39
CA HIS A 47 1.87 -10.88 8.77
C HIS A 47 2.91 -9.94 9.40
N LYS A 48 3.93 -10.50 10.05
CA LYS A 48 5.04 -9.70 10.61
C LYS A 48 5.88 -9.05 9.52
N SER A 49 6.19 -7.76 9.72
CA SER A 49 7.05 -7.01 8.82
C SER A 49 8.49 -7.53 8.87
N SER A 50 8.99 -8.08 7.77
CA SER A 50 10.41 -8.43 7.65
C SER A 50 11.33 -7.20 7.54
N LYS A 51 10.74 -6.03 7.26
CA LYS A 51 11.44 -4.74 7.12
C LYS A 51 11.54 -3.97 8.43
N ASP A 52 10.70 -4.31 9.40
CA ASP A 52 10.75 -3.77 10.75
C ASP A 52 10.49 -4.90 11.74
N PRO A 53 11.53 -5.67 12.10
CA PRO A 53 11.38 -6.79 13.02
C PRO A 53 11.05 -6.36 14.45
N SER A 54 11.24 -5.08 14.78
CA SER A 54 10.87 -4.51 16.09
C SER A 54 9.38 -4.19 16.19
N ASP A 55 8.69 -4.17 15.06
CA ASP A 55 7.26 -3.99 15.00
C ASP A 55 6.55 -5.29 15.42
N LEU A 56 5.88 -5.23 16.57
CA LEU A 56 5.21 -6.39 17.15
C LEU A 56 3.83 -6.63 16.54
N ASP A 57 3.30 -5.68 15.77
CA ASP A 57 1.98 -5.79 15.16
C ASP A 57 2.03 -6.43 13.78
N ASP A 58 0.95 -7.12 13.40
CA ASP A 58 0.83 -7.63 12.04
C ASP A 58 0.49 -6.50 11.07
N VAL A 59 1.07 -6.59 9.89
CA VAL A 59 0.89 -5.61 8.81
C VAL A 59 0.29 -6.27 7.58
N LEU A 60 -0.51 -5.51 6.86
CA LEU A 60 -0.86 -5.79 5.48
C LEU A 60 0.09 -5.02 4.56
N THR A 61 0.63 -5.70 3.56
CA THR A 61 1.52 -5.08 2.59
C THR A 61 0.73 -4.58 1.38
N ILE A 62 0.84 -3.29 1.09
CA ILE A 62 0.34 -2.67 -0.15
C ILE A 62 1.55 -2.28 -0.99
N ALA A 63 1.75 -2.92 -2.14
CA ALA A 63 2.83 -2.57 -3.06
C ALA A 63 2.35 -1.52 -4.08
N PHE A 64 3.18 -0.50 -4.32
CA PHE A 64 2.92 0.55 -5.31
C PHE A 64 3.84 0.36 -6.51
N TYR A 65 3.28 0.55 -7.71
CA TYR A 65 3.97 0.27 -8.97
C TYR A 65 3.97 1.48 -9.89
N SER A 66 5.03 1.59 -10.70
CA SER A 66 5.07 2.51 -11.82
C SER A 66 4.21 2.02 -12.98
N GLN A 67 3.97 2.88 -13.98
CA GLN A 67 3.26 2.49 -15.21
C GLN A 67 3.89 1.29 -15.91
N ASN A 68 5.22 1.12 -15.78
CA ASN A 68 5.96 0.02 -16.39
C ASN A 68 5.99 -1.25 -15.50
N GLY A 69 5.15 -1.33 -14.47
CA GLY A 69 5.08 -2.47 -13.56
C GLY A 69 6.26 -2.60 -12.60
N THR A 70 7.13 -1.58 -12.49
CA THR A 70 8.22 -1.60 -11.52
C THR A 70 7.67 -1.27 -10.13
N ARG A 71 7.86 -2.16 -9.15
CA ARG A 71 7.53 -1.85 -7.76
C ARG A 71 8.40 -0.68 -7.30
N LEU A 72 7.77 0.38 -6.82
CA LEU A 72 8.44 1.57 -6.30
C LEU A 72 8.68 1.42 -4.80
N LEU A 73 7.62 1.14 -4.04
CA LEU A 73 7.66 0.96 -2.60
C LEU A 73 6.51 0.07 -2.13
N SER A 74 6.49 -0.24 -0.84
CA SER A 74 5.36 -0.87 -0.17
C SER A 74 4.97 -0.13 1.10
N GLY A 75 3.67 0.04 1.33
CA GLY A 75 3.12 0.42 2.62
C GLY A 75 2.84 -0.82 3.47
N HIS A 76 3.43 -0.88 4.66
CA HIS A 76 3.11 -1.86 5.69
C HIS A 76 2.10 -1.21 6.62
N VAL A 77 0.84 -1.64 6.52
CA VAL A 77 -0.28 -0.97 7.18
C VAL A 77 -0.83 -1.86 8.29
N HIS A 78 -0.94 -1.29 9.48
CA HIS A 78 -1.49 -1.96 10.67
C HIS A 78 -3.02 -1.92 10.66
N GLU A 79 -3.65 -2.77 11.49
CA GLU A 79 -5.12 -2.82 11.59
C GLU A 79 -5.76 -1.53 12.13
N ASN A 80 -5.03 -0.76 12.94
CA ASN A 80 -5.46 0.57 13.41
C ASN A 80 -5.32 1.65 12.30
N GLY A 81 -4.71 1.29 11.17
CA GLY A 81 -4.50 2.13 10.00
C GLY A 81 -3.29 3.07 10.08
N THR A 82 -2.38 2.90 11.04
CA THR A 82 -1.02 3.46 10.93
C THR A 82 -0.25 2.68 9.86
N TYR A 83 0.75 3.30 9.26
CA TYR A 83 1.57 2.65 8.25
C TYR A 83 3.01 3.11 8.25
N LYS A 84 3.89 2.26 7.72
CA LYS A 84 5.28 2.59 7.41
C LYS A 84 5.53 2.28 5.93
N LEU A 85 6.22 3.20 5.24
CA LEU A 85 6.62 2.98 3.86
C LEU A 85 8.01 2.35 3.82
N ALA A 86 8.17 1.32 2.99
CA ALA A 86 9.43 0.66 2.72
C ALA A 86 9.74 0.76 1.23
N GLU A 87 10.80 1.51 0.89
CA GLU A 87 11.25 1.63 -0.50
C GLU A 87 11.72 0.28 -1.03
N SER A 88 11.36 0.01 -2.29
CA SER A 88 12.01 -1.07 -3.02
C SER A 88 13.37 -0.60 -3.53
N ARG A 89 14.25 -1.56 -3.87
CA ARG A 89 15.55 -1.25 -4.49
C ARG A 89 15.40 -0.43 -5.78
N ALA A 90 14.36 -0.72 -6.58
CA ALA A 90 14.13 -0.05 -7.87
C ALA A 90 13.42 1.31 -7.73
N GLY A 91 12.73 1.54 -6.62
CA GLY A 91 12.11 2.82 -6.30
C GLY A 91 13.01 3.78 -5.55
N LYS A 92 14.09 3.31 -4.91
CA LYS A 92 15.03 4.16 -4.20
C LYS A 92 15.56 5.29 -5.11
N GLY A 93 15.39 6.53 -4.66
CA GLY A 93 15.82 7.73 -5.41
C GLY A 93 14.90 8.12 -6.58
N LYS A 94 13.77 7.43 -6.76
CA LYS A 94 12.69 7.81 -7.70
C LYS A 94 11.61 8.66 -7.02
N GLY A 95 11.73 8.87 -5.71
CA GLY A 95 10.95 9.85 -4.98
C GLY A 95 11.37 11.26 -5.41
N GLY A 96 10.44 12.04 -5.96
CA GLY A 96 10.61 13.48 -6.16
C GLY A 96 10.75 14.17 -4.82
N LYS A 97 11.73 15.07 -4.73
CA LYS A 97 11.83 16.04 -3.64
C LYS A 97 10.60 16.94 -3.60
#